data_AF-Q0KFP8-F1
#
_entry.id   AF-Q0KFP8-F1
#
_cell.length_a   1.000
_cell.length_b   1.000
_cell.length_c   1.000
_cell.angle_alpha   90.00
_cell.angle_beta   90.00
_cell.angle_gamma   90.00
#
_symmetry.space_group_name_H-M   'P 1'
#
loop_
_entity.id
_entity.type
_entity.pdbx_description
1 polymer ?
#
loop_
_entity_poly.entity_id
_entity_poly.type
_entity_poly.pdbx_seq_one_letter_code
_entity_poly.pdbx_strand_id
1 'polypeptide(L)'
;MKRILVLFFGLALVPPAFAQVPSQVFDSCVLMESYKAAKYQELGGDATVIDDEIPGYSVLSYQHKGIAYGYASSASSQPDFLVVGSQRVSILKAQRVGKANPERIDPAQAVYGIVRYKARAYYCVASNFEGLGRSGSFQNIRAAYIAPLNASSKALKMSGLYYSVRDIRNIPR
;
A
#
# COMPACT_ATOMS: atom_id res chain seq x y z
N MET A 1 17.99 60.70 19.09
CA MET A 1 16.89 60.11 18.29
C MET A 1 17.27 58.68 17.94
N LYS A 2 16.57 57.68 18.51
CA LYS A 2 16.89 56.23 18.39
C LYS A 2 16.28 55.66 17.11
N ARG A 3 17.10 55.05 16.25
CA ARG A 3 16.64 54.23 15.10
C ARG A 3 16.30 52.83 15.61
N ILE A 4 15.03 52.44 15.53
CA ILE A 4 14.59 51.07 15.80
C ILE A 4 14.73 50.29 14.49
N LEU A 5 15.64 49.33 14.46
CA LEU A 5 15.81 48.37 13.38
C LEU A 5 14.84 47.21 13.64
N VAL A 6 13.78 47.09 12.84
CA VAL A 6 12.85 45.96 12.92
C VAL A 6 13.38 44.84 12.02
N LEU A 7 13.95 43.80 12.63
CA LEU A 7 14.31 42.56 11.94
C LEU A 7 13.05 41.69 11.81
N PHE A 8 12.51 41.60 10.60
CA PHE A 8 11.52 40.57 10.25
C PHE A 8 12.22 39.23 10.06
N PHE A 9 12.17 38.37 11.09
CA PHE A 9 12.50 36.95 10.96
C PHE A 9 11.35 36.25 10.22
N GLY A 10 11.48 36.07 8.91
CA GLY A 10 10.58 35.23 8.14
C GLY A 10 10.81 33.76 8.48
N LEU A 11 9.89 33.14 9.24
CA LEU A 11 9.83 31.69 9.36
C LEU A 11 9.44 31.10 8.00
N ALA A 12 10.43 30.56 7.28
CA ALA A 12 10.17 29.69 6.14
C ALA A 12 9.51 28.40 6.65
N LEU A 13 8.19 28.31 6.50
CA LEU A 13 7.44 27.07 6.63
C LEU A 13 7.91 26.10 5.53
N VAL A 14 8.88 25.26 5.84
CA VAL A 14 9.24 24.12 4.98
C VAL A 14 8.03 23.18 5.00
N PRO A 15 7.34 22.93 3.87
CA PRO A 15 6.24 22.00 3.86
C PRO A 15 6.75 20.62 4.28
N PRO A 16 6.00 19.87 5.10
CA PRO A 16 6.39 18.52 5.45
C PRO A 16 6.50 17.71 4.16
N ALA A 17 7.72 17.26 3.85
CA ALA A 17 7.95 16.33 2.76
C ALA A 17 7.24 15.02 3.12
N PHE A 18 5.98 14.88 2.67
CA PHE A 18 5.31 13.58 2.63
C PHE A 18 6.20 12.66 1.82
N ALA A 19 6.87 11.74 2.49
CA ALA A 19 7.86 10.91 1.85
C ALA A 19 7.16 10.00 0.83
N GLN A 20 7.23 10.40 -0.43
CA GLN A 20 6.66 9.67 -1.56
C GLN A 20 7.22 8.26 -1.60
N VAL A 21 6.35 7.27 -1.81
CA VAL A 21 6.76 5.86 -1.94
C VAL A 21 7.69 5.73 -3.16
N PRO A 22 8.92 5.19 -2.99
CA PRO A 22 9.87 5.05 -4.10
C PRO A 22 9.32 4.16 -5.21
N SER A 23 9.64 4.48 -6.47
CA SER A 23 9.18 3.68 -7.62
C SER A 23 9.57 2.21 -7.52
N GLN A 24 10.77 1.91 -7.02
CA GLN A 24 11.28 0.54 -6.83
C GLN A 24 10.42 -0.27 -5.86
N VAL A 25 9.76 0.38 -4.91
CA VAL A 25 8.85 -0.29 -3.97
C VAL A 25 7.57 -0.71 -4.71
N PHE A 26 7.05 0.15 -5.59
CA PHE A 26 5.96 -0.23 -6.48
C PHE A 26 6.35 -1.31 -7.48
N ASP A 27 7.49 -1.18 -8.14
CA ASP A 27 7.96 -2.16 -9.11
C ASP A 27 8.13 -3.54 -8.47
N SER A 28 8.77 -3.60 -7.31
CA SER A 28 8.91 -4.84 -6.53
C SER A 28 7.55 -5.43 -6.15
N CYS A 29 6.59 -4.60 -5.73
CA CYS A 29 5.25 -5.04 -5.35
C CYS A 29 4.47 -5.60 -6.54
N VAL A 30 4.40 -4.88 -7.67
CA VAL A 30 3.65 -5.35 -8.85
C VAL A 30 4.34 -6.54 -9.53
N LEU A 31 5.67 -6.62 -9.50
CA LEU A 31 6.39 -7.80 -10.02
C LEU A 31 6.24 -9.01 -9.10
N MET A 32 5.95 -8.78 -7.80
CA MET A 32 5.90 -9.79 -6.74
C MET A 32 7.28 -10.46 -6.52
N GLU A 33 8.34 -9.68 -6.69
CA GLU A 33 9.72 -10.13 -6.53
C GLU A 33 10.63 -8.99 -6.07
N SER A 34 11.85 -9.32 -5.65
CA SER A 34 12.83 -8.29 -5.29
C SER A 34 13.27 -7.52 -6.53
N TYR A 35 13.24 -6.19 -6.48
CA TYR A 35 13.60 -5.34 -7.61
C TYR A 35 14.61 -4.27 -7.21
N LYS A 36 15.78 -4.28 -7.88
CA LYS A 36 16.92 -3.40 -7.54
C LYS A 36 17.24 -3.47 -6.04
N ALA A 37 17.16 -2.35 -5.33
CA ALA A 37 17.44 -2.29 -3.89
C ALA A 37 16.22 -2.63 -3.02
N ALA A 38 15.04 -2.84 -3.61
CA ALA A 38 13.85 -3.29 -2.89
C ALA A 38 13.87 -4.82 -2.73
N LYS A 39 13.60 -5.29 -1.51
CA LYS A 39 13.52 -6.71 -1.17
C LYS A 39 12.07 -7.09 -0.90
N TYR A 40 11.55 -8.03 -1.67
CA TYR A 40 10.19 -8.54 -1.53
C TYR A 40 10.16 -9.78 -0.65
N GLN A 41 9.15 -9.87 0.19
CA GLN A 41 8.80 -11.07 0.93
C GLN A 41 7.29 -11.26 0.82
N GLU A 42 6.86 -12.33 0.16
CA GLU A 42 5.46 -12.71 0.15
C GLU A 42 4.99 -13.08 1.58
N LEU A 43 3.76 -12.72 1.89
CA LEU A 43 3.05 -13.20 3.05
C LEU A 43 2.43 -14.55 2.68
N GLY A 44 3.22 -15.61 2.80
CA GLY A 44 2.75 -16.97 2.57
C GLY A 44 2.11 -17.61 3.82
N GLY A 45 1.53 -18.80 3.62
CA GLY A 45 0.81 -19.58 4.64
C GLY A 45 -0.70 -19.59 4.38
N ASP A 46 -1.44 -20.25 5.27
CA ASP A 46 -2.90 -20.29 5.16
C ASP A 46 -3.49 -18.92 5.49
N ALA A 47 -4.19 -18.33 4.52
CA ALA A 47 -4.97 -17.13 4.76
C ALA A 47 -6.12 -17.46 5.70
N THR A 48 -6.38 -16.58 6.68
CA THR A 48 -7.59 -16.64 7.49
C THR A 48 -8.63 -15.72 6.88
N VAL A 49 -9.84 -16.24 6.69
CA VAL A 49 -11.02 -15.45 6.32
C VAL A 49 -11.91 -15.35 7.55
N ILE A 50 -12.19 -14.13 7.99
CA ILE A 50 -13.09 -13.85 9.10
C ILE A 50 -14.18 -12.91 8.61
N ASP A 51 -15.41 -13.41 8.65
CA ASP A 51 -16.59 -12.60 8.36
C ASP A 51 -17.02 -11.84 9.62
N ASP A 52 -17.52 -10.62 9.42
CA ASP A 52 -18.11 -9.76 10.45
C ASP A 52 -17.19 -9.35 11.63
N GLU A 53 -15.87 -9.58 11.55
CA GLU A 53 -14.89 -8.90 12.43
C GLU A 53 -14.97 -7.37 12.29
N ILE A 54 -15.33 -6.95 11.07
CA ILE A 54 -15.78 -5.61 10.75
C ILE A 54 -17.21 -5.79 10.25
N PRO A 55 -18.24 -5.21 10.91
CA PRO A 55 -19.63 -5.43 10.50
C PRO A 55 -19.85 -5.14 9.01
N GLY A 56 -20.30 -6.14 8.25
CA GLY A 56 -20.57 -6.01 6.81
C GLY A 56 -19.35 -6.17 5.90
N TYR A 57 -18.25 -6.74 6.41
CA TYR A 57 -17.04 -7.05 5.65
C TYR A 57 -16.56 -8.48 5.90
N SER A 58 -15.95 -9.06 4.87
CA SER A 58 -15.12 -10.24 4.98
C SER A 58 -13.65 -9.82 4.99
N VAL A 59 -12.88 -10.31 5.96
CA VAL A 59 -11.45 -9.97 6.12
C VAL A 59 -10.60 -11.18 5.77
N LEU A 60 -9.87 -11.09 4.66
CA LEU A 60 -8.82 -12.05 4.31
C LEU A 60 -7.49 -11.53 4.85
N SER A 61 -6.78 -12.33 5.66
CA SER A 61 -5.51 -11.91 6.26
C SER A 61 -4.48 -13.02 6.44
N TYR A 62 -3.22 -12.61 6.54
CA TYR A 62 -2.06 -13.46 6.81
C TYR A 62 -1.38 -12.99 8.10
N GLN A 63 -0.96 -13.96 8.91
CA GLN A 63 -0.19 -13.67 10.12
C GLN A 63 1.31 -13.59 9.80
N HIS A 64 1.94 -12.47 10.15
CA HIS A 64 3.39 -12.30 10.02
C HIS A 64 3.96 -11.62 11.24
N LYS A 65 4.84 -12.34 11.96
CA LYS A 65 5.48 -11.87 13.21
C LYS A 65 4.44 -11.38 14.24
N GLY A 66 3.35 -12.12 14.40
CA GLY A 66 2.27 -11.83 15.35
C GLY A 66 1.38 -10.64 14.97
N ILE A 67 1.45 -10.17 13.71
CA ILE A 67 0.62 -9.09 13.20
C ILE A 67 -0.16 -9.63 11.99
N ALA A 68 -1.48 -9.41 11.99
CA ALA A 68 -2.33 -9.70 10.84
C ALA A 68 -2.16 -8.62 9.76
N TYR A 69 -1.99 -9.04 8.52
CA TYR A 69 -1.99 -8.17 7.34
C TYR A 69 -3.06 -8.68 6.40
N GLY A 70 -4.00 -7.82 6.00
CA GLY A 70 -5.13 -8.28 5.23
C GLY A 70 -5.80 -7.21 4.39
N TYR A 71 -6.93 -7.61 3.82
CA TYR A 71 -7.81 -6.81 3.02
C TYR A 71 -9.25 -7.13 3.45
N ALA A 72 -10.00 -6.09 3.82
CA ALA A 72 -11.40 -6.21 4.17
C ALA A 72 -12.25 -5.76 2.99
N SER A 73 -13.05 -6.67 2.43
CA SER A 73 -13.96 -6.37 1.33
C SER A 73 -15.41 -6.35 1.81
N SER A 74 -16.18 -5.37 1.34
CA SER A 74 -17.63 -5.34 1.59
C SER A 74 -18.40 -5.98 0.42
N ALA A 75 -19.43 -6.76 0.75
CA ALA A 75 -20.43 -7.21 -0.22
C ALA A 75 -21.35 -6.06 -0.70
N SER A 76 -21.33 -4.92 -0.01
CA SER A 76 -22.13 -3.73 -0.33
C SER A 76 -21.31 -2.69 -1.13
N SER A 77 -21.90 -1.53 -1.42
CA SER A 77 -21.21 -0.39 -2.06
C SER A 77 -20.24 0.36 -1.13
N GLN A 78 -20.00 -0.15 0.08
CA GLN A 78 -19.04 0.45 1.01
C GLN A 78 -17.60 0.25 0.53
N PRO A 79 -16.70 1.21 0.81
CA PRO A 79 -15.32 1.10 0.39
C PRO A 79 -14.58 0.03 1.20
N ASP A 80 -13.69 -0.68 0.52
CA ASP A 80 -12.82 -1.68 1.15
C ASP A 80 -11.72 -1.03 2.00
N PHE A 81 -11.08 -1.85 2.83
CA PHE A 81 -9.96 -1.44 3.67
C PHE A 81 -8.73 -2.32 3.48
N LEU A 82 -7.55 -1.72 3.54
CA LEU A 82 -6.36 -2.47 3.94
C LEU A 82 -6.30 -2.59 5.46
N VAL A 83 -5.87 -3.76 5.94
CA VAL A 83 -5.80 -4.11 7.35
C VAL A 83 -4.35 -4.41 7.74
N VAL A 84 -3.88 -3.80 8.84
CA VAL A 84 -2.61 -4.14 9.50
C VAL A 84 -2.80 -4.09 11.01
N GLY A 85 -2.81 -5.25 11.65
CA GLY A 85 -3.26 -5.40 13.04
C GLY A 85 -4.67 -4.83 13.21
N SER A 86 -4.86 -3.92 14.17
CA SER A 86 -6.14 -3.24 14.38
C SER A 86 -6.38 -2.04 13.46
N GLN A 87 -5.41 -1.67 12.61
CA GLN A 87 -5.55 -0.53 11.72
C GLN A 87 -6.30 -0.89 10.45
N ARG A 88 -7.20 0.00 10.05
CA ARG A 88 -8.04 -0.12 8.87
C ARG A 88 -7.94 1.19 8.09
N VAL A 89 -7.48 1.14 6.85
CA VAL A 89 -7.33 2.32 5.99
C VAL A 89 -8.13 2.10 4.72
N SER A 90 -9.10 2.97 4.46
CA SER A 90 -9.97 2.86 3.29
C SER A 90 -9.17 3.01 2.00
N ILE A 91 -9.42 2.12 1.04
CA ILE A 91 -8.75 2.16 -0.26
C ILE A 91 -9.02 3.47 -1.03
N LEU A 92 -10.15 4.13 -0.78
CA LEU A 92 -10.50 5.42 -1.39
C LEU A 92 -9.63 6.58 -0.89
N LYS A 93 -8.96 6.41 0.26
CA LYS A 93 -8.01 7.40 0.80
C LYS A 93 -6.61 7.25 0.19
N ALA A 94 -6.40 6.27 -0.69
CA ALA A 94 -5.10 6.05 -1.30
C ALA A 94 -4.68 7.22 -2.18
N GLN A 95 -3.47 7.72 -1.96
CA GLN A 95 -2.86 8.71 -2.84
C GLN A 95 -2.51 8.03 -4.18
N ARG A 96 -3.02 8.61 -5.27
CA ARG A 96 -2.76 8.14 -6.64
C ARG A 96 -1.31 8.39 -7.01
N VAL A 97 -0.65 7.35 -7.50
CA VAL A 97 0.67 7.39 -8.13
C VAL A 97 0.47 7.02 -9.59
N GLY A 98 0.33 8.04 -10.43
CA GLY A 98 -0.10 7.91 -11.82
C GLY A 98 -1.51 8.46 -12.04
N LYS A 99 -2.18 8.01 -13.12
CA LYS A 99 -3.48 8.55 -13.57
C LYS A 99 -4.69 7.75 -13.06
N ALA A 100 -4.49 6.48 -12.67
CA ALA A 100 -5.58 5.59 -12.28
C ALA A 100 -6.14 5.96 -10.90
N ASN A 101 -7.45 5.82 -10.75
CA ASN A 101 -8.12 5.96 -9.45
C ASN A 101 -8.00 4.67 -8.64
N PRO A 102 -7.93 4.74 -7.30
CA PRO A 102 -8.00 3.56 -6.45
C PRO A 102 -9.27 2.76 -6.75
N GLU A 103 -9.11 1.47 -7.01
CA GLU A 103 -10.20 0.53 -7.27
C GLU A 103 -10.04 -0.74 -6.43
N ARG A 104 -11.12 -1.53 -6.33
CA ARG A 104 -11.11 -2.81 -5.62
C ARG A 104 -10.13 -3.77 -6.32
N ILE A 105 -9.30 -4.43 -5.51
CA ILE A 105 -8.58 -5.64 -5.93
C ILE A 105 -9.32 -6.80 -5.28
N ASP A 106 -9.61 -7.86 -6.02
CA ASP A 106 -10.20 -9.07 -5.45
C ASP A 106 -9.26 -9.63 -4.37
N PRO A 107 -9.66 -9.66 -3.09
CA PRO A 107 -8.79 -10.08 -2.01
C PRO A 107 -8.33 -11.54 -2.13
N ALA A 108 -9.15 -12.42 -2.69
CA ALA A 108 -8.85 -13.84 -2.83
C ALA A 108 -7.82 -14.10 -3.93
N GLN A 109 -7.71 -13.18 -4.88
CA GLN A 109 -6.83 -13.27 -6.04
C GLN A 109 -5.67 -12.27 -5.94
N ALA A 110 -5.55 -11.53 -4.84
CA ALA A 110 -4.43 -10.64 -4.61
C ALA A 110 -3.21 -11.41 -4.09
N VAL A 111 -2.02 -10.88 -4.33
CA VAL A 111 -0.81 -11.30 -3.64
C VAL A 111 -0.44 -10.27 -2.60
N TYR A 112 -0.10 -10.79 -1.42
CA TYR A 112 0.19 -10.03 -0.22
C TYR A 112 1.67 -10.13 0.09
N GLY A 113 2.30 -9.01 0.41
CA GLY A 113 3.74 -8.99 0.65
C GLY A 113 4.21 -7.85 1.53
N ILE A 114 5.45 -7.97 1.97
CA ILE A 114 6.21 -6.90 2.60
C ILE A 114 7.38 -6.56 1.68
N VAL A 115 7.42 -5.32 1.21
CA VAL A 115 8.59 -4.77 0.51
C VAL A 115 9.45 -4.03 1.53
N ARG A 116 10.75 -4.31 1.56
CA ARG A 116 11.74 -3.56 2.33
C ARG A 116 12.61 -2.74 1.38
N TYR A 117 12.74 -1.45 1.65
CA TYR A 117 13.59 -0.54 0.88
C TYR A 117 14.26 0.44 1.82
N LYS A 118 15.60 0.43 1.84
CA LYS A 118 16.42 1.12 2.85
C LYS A 118 15.95 0.68 4.26
N ALA A 119 15.81 1.62 5.20
CA ALA A 119 15.36 1.35 6.57
C ALA A 119 13.82 1.28 6.72
N ARG A 120 13.05 1.17 5.63
CA ARG A 120 11.58 1.21 5.65
C ARG A 120 10.97 -0.08 5.13
N ALA A 121 9.86 -0.47 5.74
CA ALA A 121 9.02 -1.57 5.31
C ALA A 121 7.69 -1.02 4.76
N TYR A 122 7.12 -1.74 3.82
CA TYR A 122 5.87 -1.39 3.16
C TYR A 122 5.02 -2.64 3.04
N TYR A 123 3.77 -2.56 3.47
CA TYR A 123 2.78 -3.58 3.15
C TYR A 123 2.32 -3.37 1.71
N CYS A 124 2.33 -4.45 0.94
CA CYS A 124 2.04 -4.50 -0.48
C CYS A 124 0.85 -5.45 -0.69
N VAL A 125 -0.15 -4.98 -1.42
CA VAL A 125 -1.23 -5.82 -1.96
C VAL A 125 -1.30 -5.55 -3.45
N ALA A 126 -0.95 -6.55 -4.25
CA ALA A 126 -0.96 -6.45 -5.71
C ALA A 126 -2.03 -7.37 -6.28
N SER A 127 -2.69 -6.93 -7.35
CA SER A 127 -3.57 -7.81 -8.10
C SER A 127 -2.75 -8.94 -8.74
N ASN A 128 -3.03 -10.20 -8.41
CA ASN A 128 -2.65 -11.31 -9.27
C ASN A 128 -3.69 -11.37 -10.41
N PHE A 129 -3.29 -11.90 -11.56
CA PHE A 129 -4.20 -11.97 -12.70
C PHE A 129 -5.34 -12.94 -12.47
N GLU A 130 -6.54 -12.46 -12.15
CA GLU A 130 -7.73 -13.31 -12.26
C GLU A 130 -9.00 -12.49 -12.59
N GLY A 131 -9.09 -11.98 -13.81
CA GLY A 131 -10.40 -11.70 -14.41
C GLY A 131 -10.63 -12.72 -15.52
N LEU A 132 -11.59 -13.65 -15.35
CA LEU A 132 -12.08 -14.46 -16.47
C LEU A 132 -12.44 -13.52 -17.63
N GLY A 133 -11.74 -13.65 -18.77
CA GLY A 133 -11.95 -12.82 -19.96
C GLY A 133 -10.89 -11.75 -20.27
N ARG A 134 -9.85 -11.58 -19.44
CA ARG A 134 -8.68 -10.73 -19.81
C ARG A 134 -7.56 -11.57 -20.42
N SER A 135 -7.74 -12.02 -21.67
CA SER A 135 -6.66 -12.60 -22.48
C SER A 135 -5.80 -11.50 -23.13
N GLY A 136 -4.51 -11.77 -23.37
CA GLY A 136 -3.61 -10.87 -24.11
C GLY A 136 -2.82 -9.86 -23.26
N SER A 137 -2.53 -8.68 -23.82
CA SER A 137 -1.62 -7.66 -23.25
C SER A 137 -2.01 -7.13 -21.86
N PHE A 138 -3.29 -7.25 -21.48
CA PHE A 138 -3.80 -6.87 -20.16
C PHE A 138 -3.25 -7.75 -19.03
N GLN A 139 -2.71 -8.93 -19.34
CA GLN A 139 -1.98 -9.80 -18.41
C GLN A 139 -0.62 -9.23 -17.96
N ASN A 140 -0.32 -7.98 -18.30
CA ASN A 140 0.87 -7.29 -17.81
C ASN A 140 0.52 -6.05 -17.00
N ILE A 141 -0.76 -5.67 -16.95
CA ILE A 141 -1.21 -4.51 -16.19
C ILE A 141 -1.62 -4.98 -14.80
N ARG A 142 -0.89 -4.53 -13.78
CA ARG A 142 -1.14 -4.87 -12.38
C ARG A 142 -1.41 -3.61 -11.56
N ALA A 143 -2.44 -3.70 -10.72
CA ALA A 143 -2.75 -2.72 -9.70
C ALA A 143 -2.04 -3.08 -8.39
N ALA A 144 -1.63 -2.08 -7.62
CA ALA A 144 -1.07 -2.31 -6.30
C ALA A 144 -1.43 -1.19 -5.32
N TYR A 145 -1.76 -1.60 -4.11
CA TYR A 145 -1.77 -0.76 -2.93
C TYR A 145 -0.49 -0.93 -2.13
N ILE A 146 0.06 0.20 -1.68
CA ILE A 146 1.25 0.23 -0.83
C ILE A 146 1.01 1.10 0.39
N ALA A 147 1.22 0.50 1.57
CA ALA A 147 1.12 1.19 2.85
C ALA A 147 2.50 1.21 3.54
N PRO A 148 3.14 2.39 3.68
CA PRO A 148 4.39 2.48 4.43
C PRO A 148 4.15 2.18 5.91
N LEU A 149 4.96 1.27 6.44
CA LEU A 149 4.87 0.77 7.80
C LEU A 149 5.85 1.52 8.70
N ASN A 150 5.32 2.18 9.72
CA ASN A 150 6.11 2.80 10.78
C ASN A 150 6.01 1.93 12.02
N ALA A 151 7.16 1.46 12.51
CA ALA A 151 7.25 0.88 13.84
C ALA A 151 7.20 2.04 14.84
N SER A 152 6.04 2.27 15.46
CA SER A 152 5.98 3.09 16.67
C SER A 152 6.24 2.20 17.88
N SER A 153 6.73 2.76 18.98
CA SER A 153 7.09 2.04 20.21
C SER A 153 5.97 1.21 20.85
N LYS A 154 4.73 1.29 20.35
CA LYS A 154 3.56 0.57 20.86
C LYS A 154 2.84 -0.31 19.83
N ALA A 155 3.02 -0.07 18.52
CA ALA A 155 2.37 -0.82 17.46
C ALA A 155 2.95 -0.49 16.07
N LEU A 156 2.86 -1.45 15.16
CA LEU A 156 3.07 -1.20 13.73
C LEU A 156 1.89 -0.39 13.18
N LYS A 157 2.19 0.65 12.39
CA LYS A 157 1.16 1.52 11.80
C LYS A 157 1.40 1.78 10.32
N MET A 158 0.33 1.78 9.55
CA MET A 158 0.27 2.39 8.22
C MET A 158 0.29 3.91 8.36
N SER A 159 1.30 4.56 7.79
CA SER A 159 1.42 6.03 7.80
C SER A 159 0.78 6.72 6.60
N GLY A 160 0.31 5.93 5.64
CA GLY A 160 -0.40 6.38 4.45
C GLY A 160 -0.79 5.18 3.60
N LEU A 161 -1.51 5.45 2.53
CA LEU A 161 -1.88 4.46 1.52
C LEU A 161 -1.67 5.07 0.15
N TYR A 162 -1.09 4.30 -0.76
CA TYR A 162 -0.79 4.73 -2.12
C TYR A 162 -1.29 3.68 -3.11
N TYR A 163 -1.73 4.13 -4.28
CA TYR A 163 -2.27 3.26 -5.33
C TYR A 163 -1.58 3.54 -6.66
N SER A 164 -1.20 2.49 -7.39
CA SER A 164 -0.63 2.60 -8.73
C SER A 164 -1.11 1.44 -9.60
N VAL A 165 -1.26 1.72 -10.89
CA VAL A 165 -1.39 0.71 -11.94
C VAL A 165 -0.14 0.76 -12.80
N ARG A 166 0.48 -0.40 -13.08
CA ARG A 166 1.72 -0.50 -13.87
C ARG A 166 1.63 -1.59 -14.91
N ASP A 167 2.24 -1.35 -16.06
CA ASP A 167 2.57 -2.39 -17.04
C ASP A 167 3.94 -2.98 -16.69
N ILE A 168 3.97 -4.24 -16.26
CA ILE A 168 5.20 -4.90 -15.81
C ILE A 168 6.23 -5.08 -16.93
N ARG A 169 5.82 -5.00 -18.21
CA ARG A 169 6.75 -5.05 -19.35
C ARG A 169 7.59 -3.78 -19.49
N ASN A 170 7.09 -2.67 -18.94
CA ASN A 170 7.79 -1.39 -18.95
C ASN A 170 8.75 -1.23 -17.76
N ILE A 171 8.86 -2.25 -16.91
CA ILE A 171 9.81 -2.27 -15.80
C ILE A 171 11.12 -2.90 -16.32
N PRO A 172 12.23 -2.14 -16.40
CA PRO A 172 13.50 -2.69 -16.87
C PRO A 172 13.97 -3.78 -15.91
N ARG A 173 14.25 -4.99 -16.43
CA ARG A 173 14.79 -6.09 -15.63
C ARG A 173 16.27 -5.92 -15.35
#